data_AF-A0A6G1F9N2-F1
#
_entry.id   AF-A0A6G1F9N2-F1
#
_cell.length_a   1.000
_cell.length_b   1.000
_cell.length_c   1.000
_cell.angle_alpha   90.00
_cell.angle_beta   90.00
_cell.angle_gamma   90.00
#
_symmetry.space_group_name_H-M   'P 1'
#
loop_
_entity.id
_entity.type
_entity.pdbx_description
1 polymer ?
#
loop_
_entity_poly.entity_id
_entity_poly.type
_entity_poly.pdbx_seq_one_letter_code
_entity_poly.pdbx_strand_id
1 'polypeptide(L)'
;MLCEDGDYLISLPIAIASVCFRLDDDLQRSNEWRESLYPRGNGDCFQFLGTGVCANLWRFIEATRYVGPLLEGSTACVVIIRGNEITVGNVGDSRCVLSRNGQAINLSTDHKPNAVHEFLRIQRAGGQVLTNTVPVIGIGQGGLITRLWDVPRVQGKLAVSRVIGYFELKQNKNEPMVICVPDINAVDITDDTEFLVIASDGIWDHMSSQEVVDFVHKELHSGEENLRATCEKLLDHCLDSRDNVTVILVRFKPGPAVIPLLSDIEEEEPNEPQHNPEDSGQQHDGDEIIPYLSDIEDEPDEPQHNPQSPGQ
;
A
#
# COMPACT_ATOMS: atom_id res chain seq x y z
N MET A 1 -14.44 14.30 2.78
CA MET A 1 -14.59 13.86 4.18
C MET A 1 -13.35 14.01 5.03
N LEU A 2 -12.22 13.36 4.71
CA LEU A 2 -11.02 13.39 5.57
C LEU A 2 -10.33 14.76 5.59
N CYS A 3 -10.08 15.38 4.44
CA CYS A 3 -9.51 16.74 4.37
C CYS A 3 -10.45 17.83 4.92
N GLU A 4 -11.72 17.51 5.13
CA GLU A 4 -12.75 18.40 5.69
C GLU A 4 -12.93 18.17 7.20
N ASP A 5 -12.25 17.17 7.77
CA ASP A 5 -12.28 16.92 9.21
C ASP A 5 -11.53 18.02 9.95
N GLY A 6 -12.11 18.53 11.04
CA GLY A 6 -11.51 19.62 11.83
C GLY A 6 -10.14 19.25 12.41
N ASP A 7 -9.93 17.96 12.67
CA ASP A 7 -8.67 17.45 13.21
C ASP A 7 -7.67 17.07 12.12
N TYR A 8 -8.00 17.18 10.83
CA TYR A 8 -7.13 16.74 9.74
C TYR A 8 -5.74 17.40 9.78
N LEU A 9 -5.69 18.69 10.11
CA LEU A 9 -4.41 19.42 10.21
C LEU A 9 -3.71 19.23 11.55
N ILE A 10 -4.42 18.79 12.58
CA ILE A 10 -3.95 18.76 13.98
C ILE A 10 -3.53 17.34 14.38
N SER A 11 -4.35 16.35 14.09
CA SER A 11 -4.15 14.95 14.45
C SER A 11 -4.79 14.02 13.41
N LEU A 12 -3.95 13.47 12.53
CA LEU A 12 -4.38 12.46 11.55
C LEU A 12 -5.05 11.25 12.22
N PRO A 13 -4.55 10.71 13.36
CA PRO A 13 -5.24 9.61 14.04
C PRO A 13 -6.69 9.94 14.44
N ILE A 14 -6.92 11.13 15.01
CA ILE A 14 -8.27 11.55 15.41
C ILE A 14 -9.16 11.75 14.16
N ALA A 15 -8.62 12.40 13.13
CA ALA A 15 -9.34 12.65 11.88
C ALA A 15 -9.76 11.35 11.17
N ILE A 16 -8.86 10.36 11.09
CA ILE A 16 -9.16 9.04 10.49
C ILE A 16 -10.28 8.34 11.28
N ALA A 17 -10.16 8.27 12.61
CA ALA A 17 -11.18 7.65 13.46
C ALA A 17 -12.54 8.36 13.31
N SER A 18 -12.54 9.69 13.37
CA SER A 18 -13.72 10.53 13.16
C SER A 18 -14.40 10.24 11.82
N VAL A 19 -13.64 10.15 10.73
CA VAL A 19 -14.19 9.84 9.40
C VAL A 19 -14.84 8.46 9.37
N CYS A 20 -14.26 7.43 9.98
CA CYS A 20 -14.88 6.10 10.03
C CYS A 20 -16.24 6.12 10.75
N PHE A 21 -16.36 6.86 11.86
CA PHE A 21 -17.65 7.03 12.55
C PHE A 21 -18.65 7.84 11.73
N ARG A 22 -18.19 8.94 11.10
CA ARG A 22 -19.04 9.77 10.24
C ARG A 22 -19.57 8.98 9.05
N LEU A 23 -18.76 8.14 8.43
CA LEU A 23 -19.21 7.25 7.35
C LEU A 23 -20.34 6.31 7.81
N ASP A 24 -20.24 5.72 9.00
CA ASP A 24 -21.30 4.89 9.57
C ASP A 24 -22.58 5.68 9.88
N ASP A 25 -22.45 6.91 10.38
CA ASP A 25 -23.58 7.80 10.67
C ASP A 25 -24.26 8.26 9.37
N ASP A 26 -23.47 8.69 8.38
CA ASP A 26 -23.95 9.11 7.06
C ASP A 26 -24.62 7.96 6.30
N LEU A 27 -24.13 6.72 6.42
CA LEU A 27 -24.78 5.54 5.85
C LEU A 27 -26.12 5.20 6.52
N GLN A 28 -26.37 5.65 7.75
CA GLN A 28 -27.67 5.49 8.41
C GLN A 28 -28.62 6.66 8.14
N ARG A 29 -28.07 7.85 7.86
CA ARG A 29 -28.84 9.05 7.51
C ARG A 29 -29.32 8.97 6.06
N SER A 30 -30.63 8.90 5.89
CA SER A 30 -31.25 8.74 4.57
C SER A 30 -31.02 9.94 3.65
N ASN A 31 -30.69 9.64 2.39
CA ASN A 31 -30.71 10.49 1.19
C ASN A 31 -29.79 11.73 1.13
N GLU A 32 -29.23 12.26 2.23
CA GLU A 32 -28.41 13.49 2.19
C GLU A 32 -27.12 13.32 1.35
N TRP A 33 -26.45 12.16 1.45
CA TRP A 33 -25.25 11.87 0.63
C TRP A 33 -25.55 11.78 -0.88
N ARG A 34 -26.78 11.39 -1.26
CA ARG A 34 -27.21 11.34 -2.67
C ARG A 34 -27.38 12.75 -3.23
N GLU A 35 -27.87 13.70 -2.43
CA GLU A 35 -27.95 15.11 -2.84
C GLU A 35 -26.55 15.71 -3.06
N SER A 36 -25.53 15.26 -2.30
CA SER A 36 -24.14 15.70 -2.49
C SER A 36 -23.48 15.14 -3.76
N LEU A 37 -23.89 13.97 -4.26
CA LEU A 37 -23.38 13.40 -5.53
C LEU A 37 -23.95 14.11 -6.77
N TYR A 38 -25.00 14.92 -6.60
CA TYR A 38 -25.59 15.76 -7.64
C TYR A 38 -25.54 17.23 -7.21
N PRO A 39 -24.41 17.93 -7.36
CA PRO A 39 -24.35 19.35 -7.04
C PRO A 39 -25.43 20.11 -7.80
N ARG A 40 -26.26 20.88 -7.07
CA ARG A 40 -27.14 21.88 -7.70
C ARG A 40 -26.26 23.02 -8.21
N GLY A 41 -25.75 22.91 -9.43
CA GLY A 41 -25.02 23.99 -10.07
C GLY A 41 -24.22 23.53 -11.27
N ASN A 42 -24.47 24.17 -12.41
CA ASN A 42 -23.72 24.02 -13.66
C ASN A 42 -22.20 24.11 -13.43
N GLY A 43 -21.48 23.08 -13.89
CA GLY A 43 -20.03 23.10 -14.02
C GLY A 43 -19.52 21.70 -14.37
N ASP A 44 -19.18 21.50 -15.64
CA ASP A 44 -18.67 20.28 -16.23
C ASP A 44 -17.60 19.57 -15.37
N CYS A 45 -17.73 18.24 -15.19
CA CYS A 45 -16.62 17.28 -15.15
C CYS A 45 -17.01 15.78 -14.94
N PHE A 46 -18.27 15.41 -14.71
CA PHE A 46 -18.65 13.98 -14.65
C PHE A 46 -19.80 13.65 -15.60
N GLN A 47 -19.46 13.25 -16.82
CA GLN A 47 -20.41 12.67 -17.76
C GLN A 47 -20.57 11.19 -17.43
N PHE A 48 -21.43 10.87 -16.46
CA PHE A 48 -21.80 9.48 -16.18
C PHE A 48 -22.67 8.94 -17.31
N LEU A 49 -22.35 7.73 -17.78
CA LEU A 49 -23.05 7.00 -18.86
C LEU A 49 -24.52 6.74 -18.50
N GLY A 50 -25.39 7.68 -18.86
CA GLY A 50 -26.84 7.54 -18.78
C GLY A 50 -27.36 6.58 -19.86
N THR A 51 -27.27 5.27 -19.61
CA THR A 51 -28.11 4.32 -20.35
C THR A 51 -29.53 4.39 -19.76
N GLY A 52 -30.52 4.70 -20.60
CA GLY A 52 -31.89 5.10 -20.23
C GLY A 52 -32.72 4.11 -19.39
N VAL A 53 -32.17 2.95 -19.01
CA VAL A 53 -32.78 2.02 -18.05
C VAL A 53 -32.61 2.54 -16.62
N CYS A 54 -31.45 3.13 -16.28
CA CYS A 54 -31.16 3.60 -14.93
C CYS A 54 -32.02 4.82 -14.55
N ALA A 55 -32.24 5.75 -15.48
CA ALA A 55 -33.03 6.97 -15.21
C ALA A 55 -34.51 6.66 -14.91
N ASN A 56 -35.09 5.65 -15.58
CA ASN A 56 -36.49 5.25 -15.36
C ASN A 56 -36.67 4.36 -14.11
N LEU A 57 -35.68 3.55 -13.75
CA LEU A 57 -35.67 2.81 -12.47
C LEU A 57 -35.53 3.77 -11.28
N TRP A 58 -34.74 4.84 -11.43
CA TRP A 58 -34.43 5.77 -10.35
C TRP A 58 -35.58 6.71 -9.93
N ARG A 59 -36.44 7.16 -10.87
CA ARG A 59 -37.68 7.90 -10.50
C ARG A 59 -38.63 7.06 -9.64
N PHE A 60 -38.53 5.72 -9.71
CA PHE A 60 -39.27 4.81 -8.84
C PHE A 60 -38.62 4.65 -7.45
N ILE A 61 -37.29 4.77 -7.37
CA ILE A 61 -36.51 4.66 -6.11
C ILE A 61 -36.64 5.92 -5.25
N GLU A 62 -36.83 7.11 -5.84
CA GLU A 62 -37.13 8.34 -5.09
C GLU A 62 -38.39 8.23 -4.21
N ALA A 63 -39.33 7.34 -4.55
CA ALA A 63 -40.53 7.09 -3.75
C ALA A 63 -40.32 6.06 -2.61
N THR A 64 -39.18 5.35 -2.60
CA THR A 64 -38.87 4.37 -1.55
C THR A 64 -38.03 5.00 -0.45
N ARG A 65 -38.51 4.92 0.80
CA ARG A 65 -37.74 5.33 1.98
C ARG A 65 -36.41 4.57 1.99
N TYR A 66 -35.30 5.29 2.02
CA TYR A 66 -33.98 4.69 2.15
C TYR A 66 -33.91 3.84 3.42
N VAL A 67 -33.43 2.62 3.25
CA VAL A 67 -33.06 1.71 4.33
C VAL A 67 -31.55 1.61 4.27
N GLY A 68 -30.88 1.97 5.38
CA GLY A 68 -29.42 1.86 5.47
C GLY A 68 -28.95 0.43 5.25
N PRO A 69 -27.69 0.22 4.80
CA PRO A 69 -27.17 -1.10 4.48
C PRO A 69 -27.08 -1.98 5.73
N LEU A 70 -28.02 -2.93 5.87
CA LEU A 70 -28.05 -3.82 7.02
C LEU A 70 -26.96 -4.89 6.93
N LEU A 71 -26.71 -5.40 5.72
CA LEU A 71 -25.84 -6.54 5.45
C LEU A 71 -24.66 -6.20 4.54
N GLU A 72 -24.59 -4.97 4.05
CA GLU A 72 -23.52 -4.48 3.20
C GLU A 72 -22.54 -3.66 4.04
N GLY A 73 -21.26 -3.84 3.78
CA GLY A 73 -20.20 -3.06 4.42
C GLY A 73 -18.94 -3.10 3.58
N SER A 74 -17.97 -2.27 3.98
CA SER A 74 -16.66 -2.20 3.34
C SER A 74 -15.56 -2.19 4.38
N THR A 75 -14.45 -2.84 4.06
CA THR A 75 -13.17 -2.58 4.71
C THR A 75 -12.64 -1.23 4.25
N ALA A 76 -11.65 -0.71 4.96
CA ALA A 76 -10.89 0.47 4.57
C ALA A 76 -9.48 0.37 5.14
N CYS A 77 -8.47 0.38 4.26
CA CYS A 77 -7.07 0.55 4.63
C CYS A 77 -6.59 1.85 3.99
N VAL A 78 -6.41 2.88 4.80
CA VAL A 78 -6.12 4.25 4.36
C VAL A 78 -4.70 4.61 4.76
N VAL A 79 -3.96 5.19 3.82
CA VAL A 79 -2.60 5.68 4.04
C VAL A 79 -2.56 7.18 3.74
N ILE A 80 -2.01 7.95 4.68
CA ILE A 80 -1.78 9.38 4.54
C ILE A 80 -0.28 9.61 4.70
N ILE A 81 0.32 10.19 3.66
CA ILE A 81 1.71 10.61 3.70
C ILE A 81 1.75 12.12 3.84
N ARG A 82 2.29 12.63 4.94
CA ARG A 82 2.42 14.07 5.20
C ARG A 82 3.84 14.39 5.63
N GLY A 83 4.54 15.17 4.81
CA GLY A 83 5.96 15.42 5.04
C GLY A 83 6.73 14.11 4.99
N ASN A 84 7.36 13.74 6.11
CA ASN A 84 8.19 12.55 6.24
C ASN A 84 7.53 11.45 7.10
N GLU A 85 6.22 11.50 7.32
CA GLU A 85 5.48 10.52 8.13
C GLU A 85 4.41 9.81 7.29
N ILE A 86 4.30 8.50 7.47
CA ILE A 86 3.24 7.64 6.94
C ILE A 86 2.29 7.32 8.10
N THR A 87 1.05 7.79 8.03
CA THR A 87 -0.03 7.37 8.93
C THR A 87 -0.95 6.38 8.22
N VAL A 88 -1.18 5.23 8.83
CA VAL A 88 -2.04 4.16 8.33
C VAL A 88 -3.21 3.96 9.27
N GLY A 89 -4.43 3.94 8.74
CA GLY A 89 -5.65 3.55 9.46
C GLY A 89 -6.32 2.36 8.80
N ASN A 90 -6.63 1.30 9.56
CA ASN A 90 -7.25 0.10 9.02
C ASN A 90 -8.55 -0.26 9.74
N VAL A 91 -9.58 -0.60 8.97
CA VAL A 91 -10.84 -1.22 9.41
C VAL A 91 -11.10 -2.42 8.49
N GLY A 92 -11.12 -3.63 9.04
CA GLY A 92 -11.27 -4.86 8.26
C GLY A 92 -9.96 -5.60 8.02
N ASP A 93 -9.87 -6.38 6.95
CA ASP A 93 -8.79 -7.32 6.64
C ASP A 93 -8.06 -7.03 5.32
N SER A 94 -8.25 -5.85 4.77
CA SER A 94 -7.23 -5.27 3.89
C SER A 94 -5.97 -4.94 4.71
N ARG A 95 -4.81 -4.94 4.06
CA ARG A 95 -3.52 -4.77 4.75
C ARG A 95 -2.59 -3.81 4.03
N CYS A 96 -1.82 -3.08 4.84
CA CYS A 96 -0.75 -2.17 4.44
C CYS A 96 0.59 -2.68 5.00
N VAL A 97 1.56 -2.86 4.12
CA VAL A 97 2.88 -3.40 4.41
C VAL A 97 3.96 -2.47 3.86
N LEU A 98 4.92 -2.10 4.69
CA LEU A 98 6.09 -1.31 4.33
C LEU A 98 7.29 -2.24 4.10
N SER A 99 8.05 -2.01 3.03
CA SER A 99 9.37 -2.61 2.85
C SER A 99 10.44 -1.66 3.38
N ARG A 100 11.28 -2.18 4.28
CA ARG A 100 12.54 -1.55 4.67
C ARG A 100 13.70 -2.51 4.51
N ASN A 101 14.67 -2.16 3.66
CA ASN A 101 15.83 -3.02 3.32
C ASN A 101 15.42 -4.49 3.03
N GLY A 102 14.37 -4.68 2.22
CA GLY A 102 13.82 -5.99 1.87
C GLY A 102 13.04 -6.69 2.99
N GLN A 103 12.82 -6.07 4.14
CA GLN A 103 12.04 -6.65 5.25
C GLN A 103 10.62 -6.07 5.29
N ALA A 104 9.64 -6.97 5.41
CA ALA A 104 8.24 -6.59 5.54
C ALA A 104 7.89 -6.13 6.96
N ILE A 105 7.30 -4.94 7.04
CA ILE A 105 6.78 -4.36 8.27
C ILE A 105 5.28 -4.11 8.08
N ASN A 106 4.45 -4.88 8.78
CA ASN A 106 3.00 -4.68 8.77
C ASN A 106 2.66 -3.36 9.47
N LEU A 107 2.13 -2.40 8.72
CA LEU A 107 1.66 -1.13 9.28
C LEU A 107 0.19 -1.19 9.72
N SER A 108 -0.55 -2.21 9.30
CA SER A 108 -1.91 -2.50 9.75
C SER A 108 -2.03 -3.91 10.31
N THR A 109 -3.05 -4.13 11.13
CA THR A 109 -3.45 -5.46 11.61
C THR A 109 -4.79 -5.85 11.00
N ASP A 110 -4.90 -7.09 10.54
CA ASP A 110 -6.16 -7.63 10.01
C ASP A 110 -7.15 -7.88 11.14
N HIS A 111 -8.37 -7.36 10.97
CA HIS A 111 -9.44 -7.49 11.94
C HIS A 111 -10.23 -8.78 11.74
N LYS A 112 -9.60 -9.95 11.94
CA LYS A 112 -10.27 -11.26 11.83
C LYS A 112 -11.00 -11.64 13.12
N PRO A 113 -12.20 -12.26 13.07
CA PRO A 113 -12.98 -12.61 14.27
C PRO A 113 -12.30 -13.55 15.27
N ASN A 114 -11.34 -14.36 14.81
CA ASN A 114 -10.56 -15.28 15.65
C ASN A 114 -9.30 -14.64 16.25
N ALA A 115 -8.97 -13.38 15.94
CA ALA A 115 -7.90 -12.67 16.61
C ALA A 115 -8.25 -12.48 18.09
N VAL A 116 -7.31 -12.73 19.00
CA VAL A 116 -7.59 -12.82 20.46
C VAL A 116 -8.35 -11.61 21.00
N HIS A 117 -7.92 -10.39 20.65
CA HIS A 117 -8.56 -9.17 21.11
C HIS A 117 -9.97 -8.99 20.53
N GLU A 118 -10.15 -9.29 19.24
CA GLU A 118 -11.45 -9.18 18.57
C GLU A 118 -12.43 -10.25 19.06
N PHE A 119 -11.99 -11.49 19.22
CA PHE A 119 -12.77 -12.59 19.77
C PHE A 119 -13.32 -12.24 21.16
N LEU A 120 -12.46 -11.73 22.06
CA LEU A 120 -12.86 -11.30 23.39
C LEU A 120 -13.84 -10.12 23.35
N ARG A 121 -13.62 -9.14 22.46
CA ARG A 121 -14.54 -8.02 22.27
C ARG A 121 -15.92 -8.49 21.79
N ILE A 122 -15.97 -9.36 20.78
CA ILE A 122 -17.20 -9.95 20.25
C ILE A 122 -17.95 -10.71 21.34
N GLN A 123 -17.26 -11.52 22.15
CA GLN A 123 -17.88 -12.26 23.26
C GLN A 123 -18.45 -11.33 24.34
N ARG A 124 -17.74 -10.26 24.70
CA ARG A 124 -18.23 -9.25 25.67
C ARG A 124 -19.47 -8.53 25.17
N ALA A 125 -19.56 -8.28 23.87
CA ALA A 125 -20.75 -7.77 23.20
C ALA A 125 -21.91 -8.81 23.10
N GLY A 126 -21.74 -10.02 23.65
CA GLY A 126 -22.72 -11.11 23.59
C GLY A 126 -22.77 -11.84 22.24
N GLY A 127 -21.80 -11.59 21.36
CA GLY A 127 -21.65 -12.25 20.07
C GLY A 127 -20.94 -13.59 20.15
N GLN A 128 -21.01 -14.34 19.06
CA GLN A 128 -20.31 -15.61 18.88
C GLN A 128 -19.42 -15.54 17.65
N VAL A 129 -18.28 -16.22 17.69
CA VAL A 129 -17.43 -16.47 16.53
C VAL A 129 -17.62 -17.93 16.15
N LEU A 130 -18.22 -18.16 14.99
CA LEU A 130 -18.59 -19.48 14.50
C LEU A 130 -17.69 -19.83 13.33
N THR A 131 -17.22 -21.06 13.32
CA THR A 131 -16.50 -21.65 12.20
C THR A 131 -17.36 -22.80 11.70
N ASN A 132 -17.90 -22.73 10.49
CA ASN A 132 -18.62 -23.88 9.98
C ASN A 132 -17.62 -25.01 9.73
N THR A 133 -18.05 -26.23 10.04
CA THR A 133 -17.39 -27.41 9.50
C THR A 133 -18.13 -27.74 8.22
N VAL A 134 -17.52 -27.53 7.06
CA VAL A 134 -18.14 -28.00 5.81
C VAL A 134 -17.73 -29.45 5.61
N PRO A 135 -18.64 -30.43 5.70
CA PRO A 135 -18.33 -31.80 5.29
C PRO A 135 -18.18 -31.82 3.78
N VAL A 136 -16.95 -31.97 3.29
CA VAL A 136 -16.67 -32.25 1.89
C VAL A 136 -16.70 -33.76 1.71
N ILE A 137 -17.65 -34.24 0.91
CA ILE A 137 -17.62 -35.64 0.44
C ILE A 137 -16.57 -35.70 -0.68
N GLY A 138 -15.43 -36.32 -0.40
CA GLY A 138 -14.42 -36.56 -1.43
C GLY A 138 -15.00 -37.48 -2.51
N ILE A 139 -15.05 -37.00 -3.76
CA ILE A 139 -15.44 -37.80 -4.93
C ILE A 139 -14.24 -38.66 -5.37
N GLY A 140 -13.76 -39.51 -4.47
CA GLY A 140 -12.75 -40.54 -4.72
C GLY A 140 -13.34 -41.92 -4.40
N GLN A 141 -12.73 -42.98 -4.93
CA GLN A 141 -13.09 -44.38 -4.66
C GLN A 141 -12.93 -44.67 -3.15
N GLY A 142 -13.94 -44.34 -2.35
CA GLY A 142 -13.92 -44.49 -0.89
C GLY A 142 -14.76 -43.49 -0.08
N GLY A 143 -15.25 -42.39 -0.69
CA GLY A 143 -16.24 -41.50 -0.05
C GLY A 143 -15.86 -40.98 1.35
N LEU A 144 -14.60 -40.56 1.54
CA LEU A 144 -14.17 -39.98 2.81
C LEU A 144 -14.84 -38.62 3.01
N ILE A 145 -15.53 -38.43 4.14
CA ILE A 145 -15.98 -37.12 4.59
C ILE A 145 -14.77 -36.39 5.14
N THR A 146 -14.20 -35.47 4.36
CA THR A 146 -13.16 -34.56 4.83
C THR A 146 -13.85 -33.32 5.40
N ARG A 147 -13.55 -32.96 6.64
CA ARG A 147 -14.01 -31.70 7.23
C ARG A 147 -13.07 -30.59 6.78
N LEU A 148 -13.55 -29.66 5.97
CA LEU A 148 -12.81 -28.42 5.70
C LEU A 148 -13.17 -27.40 6.79
N TRP A 149 -12.15 -26.78 7.36
CA TRP A 149 -12.34 -25.67 8.28
C TRP A 149 -12.78 -24.45 7.48
N ASP A 150 -13.99 -23.94 7.75
CA ASP A 150 -14.48 -22.68 7.16
C ASP A 150 -13.74 -21.47 7.77
N VAL A 151 -13.95 -20.30 7.19
CA VAL A 151 -13.45 -19.02 7.72
C VAL A 151 -14.23 -18.66 8.98
N PRO A 152 -13.58 -18.26 10.09
CA PRO A 152 -14.27 -17.79 11.30
C PRO A 152 -15.15 -16.56 11.01
N ARG A 153 -16.41 -16.59 11.46
CA ARG A 153 -17.39 -15.53 11.19
C ARG A 153 -18.10 -15.06 12.45
N VAL A 154 -18.32 -13.75 12.57
CA VAL A 154 -19.18 -13.15 13.60
C VAL A 154 -20.62 -13.58 13.36
N GLN A 155 -21.22 -14.25 14.34
CA GLN A 155 -22.56 -14.87 14.26
C GLN A 155 -22.74 -15.78 13.04
N GLY A 156 -21.66 -16.37 12.52
CA GLY A 156 -21.70 -17.20 11.31
C GLY A 156 -21.92 -16.41 10.00
N LYS A 157 -21.90 -15.08 10.05
CA LYS A 157 -22.22 -14.21 8.91
C LYS A 157 -21.00 -13.52 8.31
N LEU A 158 -20.31 -12.70 9.11
CA LEU A 158 -19.27 -11.79 8.62
C LEU A 158 -17.86 -12.31 8.97
N ALA A 159 -17.00 -12.44 7.97
CA ALA A 159 -15.63 -12.96 8.12
C ALA A 159 -14.62 -11.94 8.64
N VAL A 160 -15.06 -10.69 8.86
CA VAL A 160 -14.31 -9.61 9.52
C VAL A 160 -15.00 -9.18 10.81
N SER A 161 -14.22 -8.70 11.75
CA SER A 161 -14.68 -8.23 13.07
C SER A 161 -14.87 -6.71 13.13
N ARG A 162 -14.26 -5.99 12.18
CA ARG A 162 -14.42 -4.54 12.01
C ARG A 162 -14.75 -4.21 10.57
N VAL A 163 -15.73 -3.33 10.35
CA VAL A 163 -16.22 -2.95 9.03
C VAL A 163 -16.95 -1.60 9.11
N ILE A 164 -16.93 -0.82 8.04
CA ILE A 164 -17.83 0.33 7.86
C ILE A 164 -19.15 -0.19 7.25
N GLY A 165 -20.29 0.22 7.78
CA GLY A 165 -21.60 -0.36 7.44
C GLY A 165 -21.93 -1.64 8.21
N TYR A 166 -22.64 -2.59 7.60
CA TYR A 166 -23.08 -3.86 8.19
C TYR A 166 -23.85 -3.68 9.51
N PHE A 167 -24.90 -2.85 9.48
CA PHE A 167 -25.57 -2.40 10.70
C PHE A 167 -26.28 -3.51 11.47
N GLU A 168 -26.59 -4.65 10.86
CA GLU A 168 -27.22 -5.78 11.56
C GLU A 168 -26.41 -6.21 12.81
N LEU A 169 -25.08 -6.18 12.73
CA LEU A 169 -24.20 -6.56 13.85
C LEU A 169 -23.78 -5.38 14.75
N LYS A 170 -24.31 -4.18 14.48
CA LYS A 170 -24.05 -2.95 15.24
C LYS A 170 -25.21 -2.53 16.16
N GLN A 171 -26.37 -3.20 16.05
CA GLN A 171 -27.61 -2.81 16.74
C GLN A 171 -27.81 -3.39 18.15
N ASN A 172 -26.81 -4.08 18.71
CA ASN A 172 -26.94 -4.69 20.04
C ASN A 172 -27.06 -3.62 21.13
N LYS A 173 -27.90 -3.89 22.14
CA LYS A 173 -28.27 -2.91 23.18
C LYS A 173 -27.12 -2.42 24.06
N ASN A 174 -26.07 -3.22 24.22
CA ASN A 174 -24.96 -2.91 25.12
C ASN A 174 -23.75 -2.41 24.33
N GLU A 175 -23.20 -3.26 23.47
CA GLU A 175 -22.03 -2.95 22.65
C GLU A 175 -22.18 -3.64 21.28
N PRO A 176 -21.73 -3.01 20.19
CA PRO A 176 -21.79 -3.59 18.85
C PRO A 176 -20.82 -4.79 18.70
N MET A 177 -21.27 -5.86 18.04
CA MET A 177 -20.42 -7.05 17.80
C MET A 177 -19.36 -6.76 16.74
N VAL A 178 -19.68 -5.89 15.78
CA VAL A 178 -18.75 -5.40 14.75
C VAL A 178 -18.62 -3.88 14.90
N ILE A 179 -17.42 -3.34 14.77
CA ILE A 179 -17.16 -1.90 14.95
C ILE A 179 -16.50 -1.29 13.71
N CYS A 180 -16.61 0.03 13.54
CA CYS A 180 -15.89 0.78 12.51
C CYS A 180 -14.64 1.48 13.05
N VAL A 181 -14.18 1.14 14.26
CA VAL A 181 -13.01 1.79 14.89
C VAL A 181 -11.72 1.33 14.20
N PRO A 182 -10.95 2.25 13.59
CA PRO A 182 -9.70 1.89 12.95
C PRO A 182 -8.61 1.60 13.97
N ASP A 183 -7.75 0.64 13.66
CA ASP A 183 -6.40 0.61 14.24
C ASP A 183 -5.52 1.57 13.45
N ILE A 184 -4.75 2.39 14.16
CA ILE A 184 -3.95 3.47 13.56
C ILE A 184 -2.49 3.30 13.96
N ASN A 185 -1.61 3.38 12.98
CA ASN A 185 -0.17 3.32 13.17
C ASN A 185 0.51 4.44 12.38
N ALA A 186 1.61 4.97 12.89
CA ALA A 186 2.39 6.00 12.22
C ALA A 186 3.88 5.64 12.25
N VAL A 187 4.56 5.85 11.13
CA VAL A 187 5.99 5.58 10.98
C VAL A 187 6.66 6.66 10.12
N ASP A 188 7.90 6.98 10.43
CA ASP A 188 8.68 7.91 9.61
C ASP A 188 9.14 7.27 8.30
N ILE A 189 9.27 8.07 7.25
CA ILE A 189 9.95 7.72 6.01
C ILE A 189 11.44 7.90 6.28
N THR A 190 12.20 6.82 6.21
CA THR A 190 13.64 6.82 6.50
C THR A 190 14.41 6.41 5.26
N ASP A 191 15.74 6.49 5.31
CA ASP A 191 16.56 6.17 4.15
C ASP A 191 16.51 4.69 3.73
N ASP A 192 16.06 3.81 4.61
CA ASP A 192 15.81 2.41 4.33
C ASP A 192 14.37 2.14 3.84
N THR A 193 13.48 3.14 3.79
CA THR A 193 12.12 2.98 3.28
C THR A 193 12.11 2.87 1.76
N GLU A 194 11.76 1.70 1.24
CA GLU A 194 11.83 1.39 -0.19
C GLU A 194 10.48 1.64 -0.89
N PHE A 195 9.45 0.91 -0.44
CA PHE A 195 8.10 0.95 -1.01
C PHE A 195 7.06 0.50 0.02
N LEU A 196 5.79 0.77 -0.30
CA LEU A 196 4.60 0.41 0.46
C LEU A 196 3.63 -0.35 -0.44
N VAL A 197 3.04 -1.41 0.08
CA VAL A 197 1.97 -2.17 -0.57
C VAL A 197 0.70 -2.07 0.25
N ILE A 198 -0.39 -1.67 -0.39
CA ILE A 198 -1.75 -1.73 0.18
C ILE A 198 -2.54 -2.70 -0.70
N ALA A 199 -3.13 -3.73 -0.12
CA ALA A 199 -3.93 -4.68 -0.90
C ALA A 199 -5.14 -5.24 -0.13
N SER A 200 -6.11 -5.76 -0.88
CA SER A 200 -7.21 -6.56 -0.34
C SER A 200 -6.73 -7.94 0.14
N ASP A 201 -7.56 -8.60 0.94
CA ASP A 201 -7.39 -10.00 1.36
C ASP A 201 -7.23 -10.97 0.18
N GLY A 202 -7.77 -10.65 -1.00
CA GLY A 202 -7.52 -11.39 -2.24
C GLY A 202 -6.03 -11.61 -2.58
N ILE A 203 -5.11 -10.75 -2.11
CA ILE A 203 -3.65 -11.02 -2.13
C ILE A 203 -3.21 -11.75 -0.85
N TRP A 204 -3.60 -11.23 0.32
CA TRP A 204 -3.05 -11.64 1.61
C TRP A 204 -3.49 -13.04 2.09
N ASP A 205 -4.55 -13.58 1.50
CA ASP A 205 -5.00 -14.96 1.72
C ASP A 205 -4.12 -15.98 0.96
N HIS A 206 -3.34 -15.52 -0.02
CA HIS A 206 -2.46 -16.34 -0.86
C HIS A 206 -0.98 -16.11 -0.58
N MET A 207 -0.60 -14.89 -0.20
CA MET A 207 0.79 -14.50 0.03
C MET A 207 0.94 -13.81 1.39
N SER A 208 1.95 -14.21 2.14
CA SER A 208 2.38 -13.50 3.35
C SER A 208 2.97 -12.13 3.02
N SER A 209 3.03 -11.26 4.02
CA SER A 209 3.62 -9.92 3.88
C SER A 209 5.05 -9.97 3.35
N GLN A 210 5.86 -10.94 3.80
CA GLN A 210 7.25 -11.07 3.35
C GLN A 210 7.32 -11.60 1.92
N GLU A 211 6.50 -12.57 1.53
CA GLU A 211 6.47 -13.07 0.14
C GLU A 211 6.09 -11.97 -0.86
N VAL A 212 5.15 -11.09 -0.51
CA VAL A 212 4.81 -9.93 -1.35
C VAL A 212 5.96 -8.93 -1.42
N VAL A 213 6.64 -8.65 -0.29
CA VAL A 213 7.81 -7.76 -0.29
C VAL A 213 8.95 -8.34 -1.12
N ASP A 214 9.29 -9.62 -0.95
CA ASP A 214 10.34 -10.30 -1.71
C ASP A 214 10.03 -10.28 -3.21
N PHE A 215 8.76 -10.53 -3.57
CA PHE A 215 8.29 -10.48 -4.95
C PHE A 215 8.46 -9.08 -5.55
N VAL A 216 7.91 -8.05 -4.89
CA VAL A 216 7.98 -6.67 -5.37
C VAL A 216 9.43 -6.20 -5.42
N HIS A 217 10.23 -6.48 -4.40
CA HIS A 217 11.63 -6.14 -4.35
C HIS A 217 12.40 -6.76 -5.53
N LYS A 218 12.20 -8.06 -5.82
CA LYS A 218 12.81 -8.74 -6.98
C LYS A 218 12.41 -8.09 -8.30
N GLU A 219 11.12 -7.84 -8.51
CA GLU A 219 10.62 -7.26 -9.76
C GLU A 219 11.17 -5.84 -9.99
N LEU A 220 11.22 -5.01 -8.94
CA LEU A 220 11.76 -3.66 -9.03
C LEU A 220 13.27 -3.61 -9.31
N HIS A 221 14.03 -4.65 -8.92
CA HIS A 221 15.48 -4.76 -9.17
C HIS A 221 15.83 -5.52 -10.47
N SER A 222 14.83 -6.06 -11.18
CA SER A 222 15.04 -6.81 -12.44
C SER A 222 15.43 -5.94 -13.64
N GLY A 223 15.47 -4.61 -13.49
CA GLY A 223 15.77 -3.64 -14.55
C GLY A 223 14.54 -3.16 -15.32
N GLU A 224 13.38 -3.81 -15.16
CA GLU A 224 12.08 -3.34 -15.65
C GLU A 224 11.37 -2.52 -14.58
N GLU A 225 11.76 -1.25 -14.40
CA GLU A 225 11.18 -0.37 -13.37
C GLU A 225 9.76 0.12 -13.72
N ASN A 226 8.78 -0.78 -13.77
CA ASN A 226 7.39 -0.43 -14.04
C ASN A 226 6.46 -0.92 -12.93
N LEU A 227 6.07 0.00 -12.03
CA LEU A 227 5.15 -0.27 -10.92
C LEU A 227 3.85 -0.95 -11.36
N ARG A 228 3.32 -0.57 -12.53
CA ARG A 228 2.11 -1.18 -13.10
C ARG A 228 2.37 -2.64 -13.43
N ALA A 229 3.46 -2.94 -14.13
CA ALA A 229 3.81 -4.31 -14.52
C ALA A 229 4.06 -5.18 -13.27
N THR A 230 4.71 -4.64 -12.24
CA THR A 230 4.88 -5.34 -10.96
C THR A 230 3.54 -5.67 -10.32
N CYS A 231 2.59 -4.72 -10.29
CA CYS A 231 1.24 -4.98 -9.80
C CYS A 231 0.52 -6.04 -10.65
N GLU A 232 0.58 -5.95 -11.98
CA GLU A 232 -0.05 -6.92 -12.89
C GLU A 232 0.50 -8.34 -12.66
N LYS A 233 1.82 -8.50 -12.57
CA LYS A 233 2.44 -9.80 -12.27
C LYS A 233 2.07 -10.32 -10.88
N LEU A 234 1.89 -9.44 -9.89
CA LEU A 234 1.44 -9.83 -8.55
C LEU A 234 -0.03 -10.29 -8.56
N LEU A 235 -0.89 -9.61 -9.31
CA LEU A 235 -2.28 -10.04 -9.54
C LEU A 235 -2.32 -11.40 -10.25
N ASP A 236 -1.45 -11.63 -11.23
CA ASP A 236 -1.36 -12.90 -11.96
C ASP A 236 -1.04 -14.09 -11.04
N HIS A 237 -0.22 -13.88 -9.99
CA HIS A 237 0.08 -14.90 -8.99
C HIS A 237 -1.14 -15.24 -8.10
N CYS A 238 -2.14 -14.36 -8.05
CA CYS A 238 -3.33 -14.50 -7.22
C CYS A 238 -4.60 -14.75 -8.06
N LEU A 239 -4.48 -15.17 -9.33
CA LEU A 239 -5.64 -15.43 -10.22
C LEU A 239 -6.54 -16.56 -9.73
N ASP A 240 -6.01 -17.48 -8.94
CA ASP A 240 -6.79 -18.54 -8.30
C ASP A 240 -7.63 -18.02 -7.12
N SER A 241 -7.46 -16.74 -6.75
CA SER A 241 -8.32 -16.07 -5.79
C SER A 241 -9.75 -16.04 -6.34
N ARG A 242 -10.70 -16.43 -5.49
CA ARG A 242 -12.13 -16.37 -5.80
C ARG A 242 -12.75 -15.03 -5.45
N ASP A 243 -11.93 -14.05 -5.08
CA ASP A 243 -12.34 -12.72 -4.65
C ASP A 243 -11.80 -11.63 -5.59
N ASN A 244 -12.20 -10.39 -5.35
CA ASN A 244 -11.61 -9.23 -5.98
C ASN A 244 -10.22 -8.98 -5.41
N VAL A 245 -9.25 -8.94 -6.32
CA VAL A 245 -7.85 -8.68 -5.99
C VAL A 245 -7.53 -7.24 -6.36
N THR A 246 -7.14 -6.42 -5.38
CA THR A 246 -6.73 -5.04 -5.58
C THR A 246 -5.40 -4.80 -4.88
N VAL A 247 -4.47 -4.12 -5.55
CA VAL A 247 -3.17 -3.73 -4.99
C VAL A 247 -2.81 -2.30 -5.41
N ILE A 248 -2.22 -1.56 -4.48
CA ILE A 248 -1.60 -0.25 -4.68
C ILE A 248 -0.15 -0.36 -4.23
N LEU A 249 0.77 -0.02 -5.12
CA LEU A 249 2.21 0.02 -4.86
C LEU A 249 2.70 1.47 -4.89
N VAL A 250 3.32 1.91 -3.80
CA VAL A 250 3.91 3.25 -3.66
C VAL A 250 5.41 3.09 -3.46
N ARG A 251 6.24 3.64 -4.35
CA ARG A 251 7.71 3.60 -4.26
C ARG A 251 8.22 4.93 -3.69
N PHE A 252 9.06 4.87 -2.66
CA PHE A 252 9.66 6.07 -2.03
C PHE A 252 11.05 6.38 -2.57
N LYS A 253 11.84 5.34 -2.90
CA LYS A 253 13.16 5.49 -3.53
C LYS A 253 13.16 4.84 -4.92
N PRO A 254 13.63 5.52 -5.98
CA PRO A 254 14.20 4.78 -7.11
C PRO A 254 15.32 3.91 -6.52
N GLY A 255 15.32 2.63 -6.89
CA GLY A 255 16.13 1.60 -6.23
C GLY A 255 17.59 2.03 -6.21
N PRO A 256 18.39 1.59 -5.22
CA PRO A 256 19.83 1.79 -5.29
C PRO A 256 20.28 1.31 -6.67
N ALA A 257 20.94 2.19 -7.42
CA ALA A 257 21.64 1.77 -8.63
C ALA A 257 22.48 0.55 -8.23
N VAL A 258 22.29 -0.57 -8.93
CA VAL A 258 23.08 -1.78 -8.71
C VAL A 258 24.54 -1.35 -8.77
N ILE A 259 25.20 -1.33 -7.61
CA ILE A 259 26.66 -1.29 -7.56
C ILE A 259 27.05 -2.72 -7.91
N PRO A 260 27.67 -2.97 -9.08
CA PRO A 260 28.14 -4.31 -9.41
C PRO A 260 29.02 -4.77 -8.25
N LEU A 261 28.80 -6.00 -7.75
CA LEU A 261 29.76 -6.58 -6.83
C LEU A 261 31.13 -6.55 -7.50
N LEU A 262 32.16 -6.17 -6.74
CA LEU A 262 33.56 -6.22 -7.15
C LEU A 262 34.04 -7.61 -7.65
N SER A 263 33.17 -8.62 -7.63
CA SER A 263 33.42 -9.93 -8.24
C SER A 263 33.34 -9.94 -9.77
N ASP A 264 32.78 -8.91 -10.40
CA ASP A 264 32.56 -8.87 -11.85
C ASP A 264 33.57 -8.00 -12.61
N ILE A 265 34.61 -7.50 -11.93
CA ILE A 265 35.78 -6.93 -12.60
C ILE A 265 36.73 -8.10 -12.87
N GLU A 266 36.63 -8.68 -14.07
CA GLU A 266 37.76 -9.44 -14.61
C GLU A 266 38.96 -8.47 -14.65
N GLU A 267 40.00 -8.78 -13.89
CA GLU A 267 41.29 -8.09 -14.02
C GLU A 267 41.79 -8.34 -15.45
N GLU A 268 41.57 -7.39 -16.36
CA GLU A 268 42.31 -7.35 -17.61
C GLU A 268 43.78 -7.09 -17.25
N GLU A 269 44.58 -8.16 -17.24
CA GLU A 269 46.03 -8.04 -17.16
C GLU A 269 46.53 -7.21 -18.36
N PRO A 270 47.46 -6.26 -18.15
CA PRO A 270 47.98 -5.45 -19.22
C PRO A 270 48.80 -6.33 -20.18
N ASN A 271 48.33 -6.46 -21.42
CA ASN A 271 49.06 -7.12 -22.50
C ASN A 271 50.45 -6.50 -22.68
N GLU A 272 51.50 -7.27 -22.42
CA GLU A 272 52.87 -6.92 -22.80
C GLU A 272 52.95 -6.77 -24.34
N PRO A 273 53.58 -5.70 -24.86
CA PRO A 273 53.76 -5.52 -26.29
C PRO A 273 54.77 -6.53 -26.84
N GLN A 274 54.30 -7.46 -27.67
CA GLN A 274 55.17 -8.36 -28.44
C GLN A 274 55.95 -7.56 -29.49
N HIS A 275 57.27 -7.51 -29.30
CA HIS A 275 58.24 -6.99 -30.26
C HIS A 275 58.44 -8.03 -31.38
N ASN A 276 58.06 -7.69 -32.62
CA ASN A 276 58.50 -8.41 -33.82
C ASN A 276 59.41 -7.48 -34.64
N PRO A 277 60.62 -7.91 -35.01
CA PRO A 277 61.50 -7.16 -35.89
C PRO A 277 61.21 -7.46 -37.37
N GLU A 278 61.63 -6.53 -38.24
CA GLU A 278 61.62 -6.56 -39.71
C GLU A 278 60.25 -6.19 -40.32
N ASP A 279 60.10 -5.14 -41.14
CA ASP A 279 60.84 -4.87 -42.38
C ASP A 279 60.78 -3.37 -42.78
N SER A 280 61.78 -3.02 -43.56
CA SER A 280 62.18 -1.76 -44.18
C SER A 280 61.12 -0.98 -44.99
N GLY A 281 61.29 0.35 -45.05
CA GLY A 281 60.90 1.13 -46.24
C GLY A 281 60.33 2.53 -46.04
N GLN A 282 61.21 3.52 -46.30
CA GLN A 282 60.94 4.81 -46.96
C GLN A 282 60.50 6.05 -46.15
N GLN A 283 61.40 7.03 -46.26
CA GLN A 283 61.40 8.45 -45.91
C GLN A 283 60.15 9.24 -46.34
N HIS A 284 59.79 10.24 -45.53
CA HIS A 284 59.58 11.61 -46.03
C HIS A 284 59.80 12.66 -44.92
N ASP A 285 60.40 13.76 -45.36
CA ASP A 285 60.90 14.94 -44.64
C ASP A 285 59.84 15.75 -43.87
N GLY A 286 60.32 16.58 -42.92
CA GLY A 286 59.60 17.80 -42.52
C GLY A 286 59.78 18.25 -41.07
N ASP A 287 60.93 18.85 -40.78
CA ASP A 287 61.17 20.09 -40.02
C ASP A 287 60.35 20.53 -38.77
N GLU A 288 61.15 21.04 -37.81
CA GLU A 288 60.94 22.21 -36.93
C GLU A 288 60.62 22.09 -35.40
N ILE A 289 61.71 22.25 -34.61
CA ILE A 289 61.97 23.28 -33.56
C ILE A 289 61.07 23.37 -32.29
N ILE A 290 61.61 22.81 -31.18
CA ILE A 290 61.89 23.26 -29.77
C ILE A 290 61.08 24.40 -29.04
N PRO A 291 61.17 24.55 -27.67
CA PRO A 291 60.04 24.68 -26.74
C PRO A 291 60.08 25.97 -25.88
N TYR A 292 59.12 26.20 -24.98
CA TYR A 292 59.25 27.15 -23.85
C TYR A 292 58.47 26.57 -22.63
N LEU A 293 59.16 26.17 -21.54
CA LEU A 293 59.59 26.97 -20.36
C LEU A 293 58.37 27.41 -19.50
N SER A 294 58.17 26.80 -18.32
CA SER A 294 58.75 27.18 -17.00
C SER A 294 57.94 28.37 -16.41
N ASP A 295 57.50 28.46 -15.16
CA ASP A 295 58.15 28.33 -13.84
C ASP A 295 57.04 28.67 -12.80
N ILE A 296 56.89 27.96 -11.64
CA ILE A 296 57.32 28.37 -10.27
C ILE A 296 56.45 29.50 -9.66
N GLU A 297 56.05 29.57 -8.37
CA GLU A 297 56.09 28.79 -7.13
C GLU A 297 55.14 29.52 -6.11
N ASP A 298 54.67 28.79 -5.11
CA ASP A 298 54.50 29.10 -3.67
C ASP A 298 53.65 30.27 -3.09
N GLU A 299 52.62 29.88 -2.29
CA GLU A 299 52.29 30.13 -0.85
C GLU A 299 52.81 31.38 -0.06
N PRO A 300 52.38 31.69 1.21
CA PRO A 300 51.32 31.13 2.10
C PRO A 300 50.47 32.17 2.92
N ASP A 301 49.58 31.63 3.77
CA ASP A 301 49.21 31.98 5.17
C ASP A 301 48.14 33.03 5.60
N GLU A 302 47.33 32.55 6.56
CA GLU A 302 46.26 33.03 7.47
C GLU A 302 46.50 34.36 8.26
N PRO A 303 45.63 34.92 9.17
CA PRO A 303 44.53 34.30 9.98
C PRO A 303 43.24 35.14 10.34
N GLN A 304 42.27 34.38 10.89
CA GLN A 304 41.24 34.61 11.93
C GLN A 304 40.80 36.03 12.40
N HIS A 305 39.47 36.26 12.47
CA HIS A 305 38.80 36.83 13.67
C HIS A 305 37.26 36.66 13.67
N ASN A 306 36.73 36.10 14.76
CA ASN A 306 35.35 36.23 15.31
C ASN A 306 35.50 37.07 16.62
N PRO A 307 34.48 37.45 17.45
CA PRO A 307 33.00 37.44 17.34
C PRO A 307 32.32 38.77 17.80
N GLN A 308 30.98 38.87 17.72
CA GLN A 308 30.05 39.27 18.82
C GLN A 308 28.62 39.67 18.34
N SER A 309 27.61 39.09 18.99
CA SER A 309 26.17 39.48 19.06
C SER A 309 25.96 40.66 20.06
N PRO A 310 24.75 41.00 20.58
CA PRO A 310 23.35 40.74 20.18
C PRO A 310 22.41 42.00 20.24
N GLY A 311 21.14 41.85 19.85
CA GLY A 311 20.02 42.59 20.48
C GLY A 311 18.93 43.15 19.54
N GLN A 312 17.78 42.49 19.46
CA GLN A 312 16.48 42.85 20.07
C GLN A 312 15.37 41.96 19.53
#